data_AF-A0A645DLE6-F1
#
_entry.id   AF-A0A645DLE6-F1
#
_cell.length_a   1.000
_cell.length_b   1.000
_cell.length_c   1.000
_cell.angle_alpha   90.00
_cell.angle_beta   90.00
_cell.angle_gamma   90.00
#
_symmetry.space_group_name_H-M   'P 1'
#
loop_
_entity.id
_entity.type
_entity.pdbx_description
1 polymer ?
#
loop_
_entity_poly.entity_id
_entity_poly.type
_entity_poly.pdbx_seq_one_letter_code
_entity_poly.pdbx_strand_id
1 'polypeptide(L)'
;MDANREIGICMPKIRSHFEKKYFEYAGACGGFIDIFGYPFCRGRILSNIETDGNQYDHDREIFWASGTCMMIRSELYHSLGGLDERFFAHMEEIDLCWRAKLAGHKVWIFTESVIYHVGGGTLPNNSPKKLYLNYRNNLLMMYKNLPMYRLHITLFVRMALDGLSGLVYLAQGKFRFVESVFKAHIDFYKMVLSTKRDNTKKRRVTCIYRGSIVLSFFLSLRKLRFIDIEEYISR
;
A
#
# COMPACT_ATOMS: atom_id res chain seq x y z
N MET A 1 -18.65 0.93 12.79
CA MET A 1 -17.51 1.69 13.38
C MET A 1 -17.82 2.20 14.78
N ASP A 2 -18.99 2.79 15.06
CA ASP A 2 -19.28 3.37 16.39
C ASP A 2 -19.31 2.38 17.55
N ALA A 3 -19.68 1.12 17.28
CA ALA A 3 -19.60 0.03 18.27
C ALA A 3 -18.16 -0.28 18.74
N ASN A 4 -17.12 0.11 17.98
CA ASN A 4 -15.72 -0.11 18.35
C ASN A 4 -14.88 1.16 18.12
N ARG A 5 -14.57 1.85 19.21
CA ARG A 5 -13.81 3.11 19.20
C ARG A 5 -12.34 2.94 18.78
N GLU A 6 -11.78 1.73 18.87
CA GLU A 6 -10.42 1.47 18.37
C GLU A 6 -10.35 1.57 16.85
N ILE A 7 -11.44 1.27 16.14
CA ILE A 7 -11.52 1.41 14.68
C ILE A 7 -11.61 2.91 14.36
N GLY A 8 -10.50 3.44 13.84
CA GLY A 8 -10.40 4.83 13.42
C GLY A 8 -10.66 5.03 11.93
N ILE A 9 -10.35 4.00 11.12
CA ILE A 9 -10.50 4.00 9.66
C ILE A 9 -11.14 2.68 9.24
N CYS A 10 -12.05 2.72 8.27
CA CYS A 10 -12.54 1.51 7.62
C CYS A 10 -12.80 1.66 6.12
N MET A 11 -12.90 0.53 5.43
CA MET A 11 -13.31 0.45 4.02
C MET A 11 -14.33 -0.67 3.79
N PRO A 12 -15.13 -0.60 2.72
CA PRO A 12 -15.91 -1.72 2.22
C PRO A 12 -15.05 -2.69 1.40
N LYS A 13 -15.63 -3.81 1.00
CA LYS A 13 -15.11 -4.68 -0.06
C LYS A 13 -15.30 -4.00 -1.42
N ILE A 14 -14.27 -4.04 -2.26
CA ILE A 14 -14.28 -3.37 -3.57
C ILE A 14 -14.21 -4.42 -4.69
N ARG A 15 -15.22 -4.44 -5.56
CA ARG A 15 -15.30 -5.28 -6.75
C ARG A 15 -15.11 -4.45 -8.02
N SER A 16 -14.63 -5.08 -9.08
CA SER A 16 -14.55 -4.43 -10.38
C SER A 16 -15.95 -4.15 -10.93
N HIS A 17 -16.16 -2.95 -11.48
CA HIS A 17 -17.41 -2.59 -12.15
C HIS A 17 -17.60 -3.37 -13.46
N PHE A 18 -16.52 -3.54 -14.24
CA PHE A 18 -16.54 -4.22 -15.53
C PHE A 18 -16.55 -5.74 -15.37
N GLU A 19 -15.70 -6.27 -14.50
CA GLU A 19 -15.60 -7.70 -14.24
C GLU A 19 -16.10 -8.03 -12.83
N LYS A 20 -17.42 -7.93 -12.61
CA LYS A 20 -18.05 -8.03 -11.27
C LYS A 20 -17.71 -9.27 -10.44
N LYS A 21 -17.19 -10.33 -11.07
CA LYS A 21 -16.70 -11.54 -10.40
C LYS A 21 -15.31 -11.37 -9.76
N TYR A 22 -14.59 -10.31 -10.09
CA TYR A 22 -13.24 -10.06 -9.61
C TYR A 22 -13.21 -8.95 -8.56
N PHE A 23 -12.25 -9.08 -7.64
CA PHE A 23 -11.86 -7.97 -6.79
C PHE A 23 -11.32 -6.82 -7.63
N GLU A 24 -11.49 -5.60 -7.12
CA GLU A 24 -10.93 -4.43 -7.77
C GLU A 24 -9.42 -4.31 -7.52
N TYR A 25 -8.69 -3.83 -8.53
CA TYR A 25 -7.24 -3.63 -8.42
C TYR A 25 -6.87 -2.66 -7.26
N ALA A 26 -7.60 -1.55 -7.15
CA ALA A 26 -7.41 -0.50 -6.16
C ALA A 26 -8.15 -0.79 -4.84
N GLY A 27 -7.66 -1.77 -4.08
CA GLY A 27 -8.07 -2.00 -2.69
C GLY A 27 -8.61 -3.38 -2.38
N ALA A 28 -9.25 -4.04 -3.36
CA ALA A 28 -9.84 -5.38 -3.23
C ALA A 28 -10.60 -5.57 -1.89
N CYS A 29 -10.24 -6.59 -1.09
CA CYS A 29 -10.77 -6.85 0.23
C CYS A 29 -9.79 -6.43 1.36
N GLY A 30 -9.15 -5.27 1.19
CA GLY A 30 -8.31 -4.65 2.21
C GLY A 30 -6.81 -4.72 1.93
N GLY A 31 -6.10 -3.68 2.34
CA GLY A 31 -4.69 -3.47 2.04
C GLY A 31 -3.72 -4.00 3.09
N PHE A 32 -2.59 -4.52 2.62
CA PHE A 32 -1.45 -5.00 3.41
C PHE A 32 -0.14 -4.43 2.86
N ILE A 33 0.93 -4.56 3.62
CA ILE A 33 2.28 -4.19 3.21
C ILE A 33 3.28 -5.25 3.65
N ASP A 34 4.36 -5.42 2.90
CA ASP A 34 5.46 -6.31 3.31
C ASP A 34 6.58 -5.57 4.06
N ILE A 35 7.58 -6.31 4.53
CA ILE A 35 8.72 -5.74 5.27
C ILE A 35 9.63 -4.81 4.45
N PHE A 36 9.47 -4.78 3.12
CA PHE A 36 10.19 -3.92 2.17
C PHE A 36 9.30 -2.79 1.62
N GLY A 37 8.11 -2.61 2.20
CA GLY A 37 7.21 -1.53 1.88
C GLY A 37 6.36 -1.75 0.63
N TYR A 38 6.27 -2.95 0.07
CA TYR A 38 5.40 -3.21 -1.09
C TYR A 38 3.94 -3.37 -0.66
N PRO A 39 3.02 -2.50 -1.13
CA PRO A 39 1.61 -2.66 -0.82
C PRO A 39 0.96 -3.70 -1.73
N PHE A 40 0.11 -4.52 -1.14
CA PHE A 40 -0.72 -5.50 -1.83
C PHE A 40 -2.10 -5.56 -1.16
N CYS A 41 -3.04 -6.30 -1.72
CA CYS A 41 -4.38 -6.40 -1.16
C CYS A 41 -4.77 -7.87 -0.96
N ARG A 42 -5.67 -8.09 -0.01
CA ARG A 42 -6.41 -9.35 0.07
C ARG A 42 -7.35 -9.43 -1.12
N GLY A 43 -7.14 -10.41 -2.01
CA GLY A 43 -7.78 -10.50 -3.31
C GLY A 43 -6.98 -9.90 -4.48
N ARG A 44 -5.79 -9.33 -4.22
CA ARG A 44 -4.84 -8.92 -5.28
C ARG A 44 -3.39 -8.96 -4.81
N ILE A 45 -2.59 -9.84 -5.41
CA ILE A 45 -1.14 -9.84 -5.27
C ILE A 45 -0.50 -9.44 -6.59
N LEU A 46 0.17 -8.27 -6.60
CA LEU A 46 0.77 -7.67 -7.79
C LEU A 46 -0.23 -7.63 -8.97
N SER A 47 0.03 -8.37 -10.04
CA SER A 47 -0.84 -8.49 -11.22
C SER A 47 -1.88 -9.60 -11.12
N ASN A 48 -1.83 -10.46 -10.10
CA ASN A 48 -2.82 -11.51 -9.89
C ASN A 48 -4.01 -10.94 -9.12
N ILE A 49 -5.12 -10.75 -9.81
CA ILE A 49 -6.41 -10.38 -9.24
C ILE A 49 -7.22 -11.65 -9.04
N GLU A 50 -7.75 -11.85 -7.84
CA GLU A 50 -8.57 -13.00 -7.51
C GLU A 50 -10.05 -12.74 -7.86
N THR A 51 -10.77 -13.81 -8.19
CA THR A 51 -12.23 -13.79 -8.21
C THR A 51 -12.78 -13.73 -6.80
N ASP A 52 -13.83 -12.96 -6.57
CA ASP A 52 -14.56 -12.97 -5.31
C ASP A 52 -15.60 -14.10 -5.30
N GLY A 53 -15.20 -15.23 -4.73
CA GLY A 53 -16.04 -16.40 -4.44
C GLY A 53 -16.42 -16.49 -2.96
N ASN A 54 -16.53 -15.34 -2.28
CA ASN A 54 -16.83 -15.22 -0.85
C ASN A 54 -15.74 -15.76 0.09
N GLN A 55 -14.54 -16.05 -0.42
CA GLN A 55 -13.43 -16.56 0.39
C GLN A 55 -12.92 -15.54 1.44
N TYR A 56 -13.31 -14.28 1.30
CA TYR A 56 -12.90 -13.18 2.16
C TYR A 56 -14.06 -12.49 2.86
N ASP A 57 -15.20 -13.19 3.04
CA ASP A 57 -16.42 -12.68 3.67
C ASP A 57 -16.35 -12.77 5.19
N HIS A 58 -15.30 -12.16 5.73
CA HIS A 58 -15.16 -11.92 7.15
C HIS A 58 -14.36 -10.65 7.41
N ASP A 59 -14.89 -9.87 8.33
CA ASP A 59 -14.33 -8.62 8.78
C ASP A 59 -13.02 -8.85 9.52
N ARG A 60 -12.06 -7.95 9.31
CA ARG A 60 -10.74 -8.05 9.95
C ARG A 60 -10.01 -6.73 9.97
N GLU A 61 -8.97 -6.71 10.79
CA GLU A 61 -7.94 -5.69 10.71
C GLU A 61 -7.13 -5.84 9.42
N ILE A 62 -6.83 -4.68 8.83
CA ILE A 62 -6.00 -4.53 7.64
C ILE A 62 -4.93 -3.46 7.93
N PHE A 63 -3.95 -3.35 7.04
CA PHE A 63 -2.91 -2.34 7.17
C PHE A 63 -3.40 -0.97 6.67
N TRP A 64 -4.02 -0.95 5.50
CA TRP A 64 -4.48 0.28 4.86
C TRP A 64 -5.82 0.10 4.17
N ALA A 65 -6.62 1.17 4.22
CA ALA A 65 -7.89 1.30 3.54
C ALA A 65 -7.70 2.01 2.19
N SER A 66 -8.41 1.56 1.15
CA SER A 66 -8.29 2.16 -0.19
C SER A 66 -8.95 3.52 -0.27
N GLY A 67 -8.27 4.50 -0.87
CA GLY A 67 -8.82 5.83 -1.13
C GLY A 67 -10.05 5.83 -2.04
N THR A 68 -10.31 4.73 -2.78
CA THR A 68 -11.52 4.54 -3.58
C THR A 68 -12.80 4.71 -2.76
N CYS A 69 -12.83 4.15 -1.55
CA CYS A 69 -13.92 4.34 -0.61
C CYS A 69 -13.39 4.01 0.79
N MET A 70 -13.29 5.04 1.61
CA MET A 70 -12.77 4.96 2.97
C MET A 70 -13.58 5.89 3.85
N MET A 71 -13.84 5.46 5.07
CA MET A 71 -14.38 6.28 6.14
C MET A 71 -13.35 6.40 7.25
N ILE A 72 -13.17 7.62 7.77
CA ILE A 72 -12.27 7.93 8.87
C ILE A 72 -13.01 8.83 9.86
N ARG A 73 -12.77 8.63 11.16
CA ARG A 73 -13.29 9.55 12.19
C ARG A 73 -12.74 10.96 11.95
N SER A 74 -13.61 11.96 11.89
CA SER A 74 -13.21 13.35 11.59
C SER A 74 -12.12 13.86 12.54
N GLU A 75 -12.27 13.67 13.84
CA GLU A 75 -11.27 14.05 14.85
C GLU A 75 -9.90 13.40 14.58
N LEU A 76 -9.89 12.12 14.18
CA LEU A 76 -8.67 11.41 13.84
C LEU A 76 -8.04 11.98 12.56
N TYR A 77 -8.82 12.26 11.53
CA TYR A 77 -8.32 12.86 10.29
C TYR A 77 -7.65 14.20 10.54
N HIS A 78 -8.29 15.09 11.29
CA HIS A 78 -7.75 16.41 11.62
C HIS A 78 -6.54 16.34 12.54
N SER A 79 -6.57 15.50 13.58
CA SER A 79 -5.43 15.33 14.50
C SER A 79 -4.18 14.76 13.83
N LEU A 80 -4.35 13.97 12.77
CA LEU A 80 -3.24 13.43 11.98
C LEU A 80 -2.75 14.39 10.87
N GLY A 81 -3.43 15.52 10.65
CA GLY A 81 -3.10 16.47 9.57
C GLY A 81 -3.54 16.01 8.18
N GLY A 82 -4.53 15.12 8.09
CA GLY A 82 -5.14 14.69 6.82
C GLY A 82 -4.21 13.90 5.88
N LEU A 83 -4.52 13.95 4.59
CA LEU A 83 -3.67 13.42 3.51
C LEU A 83 -2.51 14.36 3.25
N ASP A 84 -1.34 13.79 2.95
CA ASP A 84 -0.13 14.56 2.73
C ASP A 84 0.00 14.94 1.24
N GLU A 85 -0.19 16.22 0.93
CA GLU A 85 -0.20 16.74 -0.45
C GLU A 85 1.11 16.50 -1.21
N ARG A 86 2.23 16.29 -0.50
CA ARG A 86 3.53 15.97 -1.12
C ARG A 86 3.48 14.70 -1.98
N PHE A 87 2.58 13.78 -1.65
CA PHE A 87 2.37 12.56 -2.43
C PHE A 87 1.75 12.85 -3.80
N PHE A 88 0.87 13.85 -3.88
CA PHE A 88 0.00 14.18 -5.02
C PHE A 88 -0.97 13.06 -5.41
N ALA A 89 -0.46 11.85 -5.68
CA ALA A 89 -1.25 10.65 -5.95
C ALA A 89 -0.46 9.38 -5.62
N HIS A 90 -1.17 8.35 -5.15
CA HIS A 90 -0.65 7.07 -4.65
C HIS A 90 0.12 7.17 -3.32
N MET A 91 -0.22 6.26 -2.40
CA MET A 91 0.40 6.06 -1.08
C MET A 91 0.01 7.10 -0.03
N GLU A 92 -0.71 8.18 -0.38
CA GLU A 92 -1.24 9.15 0.58
C GLU A 92 -2.19 8.50 1.58
N GLU A 93 -3.03 7.57 1.11
CA GLU A 93 -3.98 6.84 1.93
C GLU A 93 -3.28 5.79 2.80
N ILE A 94 -2.23 5.16 2.27
CA ILE A 94 -1.42 4.17 3.00
C ILE A 94 -0.61 4.86 4.11
N ASP A 95 -0.03 6.02 3.82
CA ASP A 95 0.65 6.87 4.80
C ASP A 95 -0.31 7.33 5.92
N LEU A 96 -1.52 7.76 5.57
CA LEU A 96 -2.54 8.13 6.56
C LEU A 96 -2.93 6.95 7.46
N CYS A 97 -3.16 5.78 6.86
CA CYS A 97 -3.45 4.56 7.60
C CYS A 97 -2.30 4.16 8.53
N TRP A 98 -1.05 4.25 8.05
CA TRP A 98 0.13 3.94 8.87
C TRP A 98 0.24 4.90 10.06
N ARG A 99 0.07 6.21 9.84
CA ARG A 99 0.04 7.21 10.91
C ARG A 99 -1.07 6.96 11.92
N ALA A 100 -2.26 6.56 11.47
CA ALA A 100 -3.37 6.20 12.34
C ALA A 100 -3.03 4.98 13.21
N LYS A 101 -2.38 3.95 12.65
CA LYS A 101 -1.91 2.79 13.42
C LYS A 101 -0.83 3.16 14.43
N LEU A 102 0.11 4.04 14.06
CA LEU A 102 1.11 4.58 14.98
C LEU A 102 0.49 5.42 16.11
N ALA A 103 -0.63 6.10 15.85
CA ALA A 103 -1.43 6.80 16.84
C ALA A 103 -2.31 5.86 17.70
N GLY A 104 -2.37 4.58 17.37
CA GLY A 104 -3.07 3.57 18.17
C GLY A 104 -4.43 3.14 17.68
N HIS A 105 -4.85 3.60 16.50
CA HIS A 105 -6.11 3.21 15.90
C HIS A 105 -5.96 1.99 14.98
N LYS A 106 -7.05 1.25 14.84
CA LYS A 106 -7.17 0.14 13.89
C LYS A 106 -7.72 0.63 12.56
N VAL A 107 -7.30 -0.05 11.50
CA VAL A 107 -7.84 0.09 10.15
C VAL A 107 -8.56 -1.22 9.84
N TRP A 108 -9.82 -1.13 9.41
CA TRP A 108 -10.71 -2.30 9.36
C TRP A 108 -11.41 -2.44 8.02
N ILE A 109 -11.75 -3.66 7.64
CA ILE A 109 -12.66 -3.91 6.53
C ILE A 109 -14.00 -4.47 7.01
N PHE A 110 -15.09 -3.91 6.49
CA PHE A 110 -16.45 -4.42 6.64
C PHE A 110 -16.88 -5.06 5.33
N THR A 111 -16.93 -6.39 5.31
CA THR A 111 -17.04 -7.21 4.10
C THR A 111 -18.47 -7.37 3.60
N GLU A 112 -19.46 -7.10 4.46
CA GLU A 112 -20.88 -7.00 4.09
C GLU A 112 -21.16 -5.75 3.23
N SER A 113 -20.37 -4.69 3.41
CA SER A 113 -20.46 -3.50 2.56
C SER A 113 -19.65 -3.72 1.29
N VAL A 114 -20.29 -3.58 0.13
CA VAL A 114 -19.68 -3.82 -1.18
C VAL A 114 -19.90 -2.63 -2.09
N ILE A 115 -18.83 -2.18 -2.75
CA ILE A 115 -18.92 -1.19 -3.83
C ILE A 115 -18.33 -1.73 -5.13
N TYR A 116 -18.75 -1.13 -6.24
CA TYR A 116 -18.20 -1.39 -7.58
C TYR A 116 -17.40 -0.18 -8.05
N HIS A 117 -16.17 -0.42 -8.49
CA HIS A 117 -15.27 0.64 -8.94
C HIS A 117 -14.88 0.47 -10.40
N VAL A 118 -14.90 1.57 -11.16
CA VAL A 118 -14.57 1.58 -12.60
C VAL A 118 -13.08 1.36 -12.84
N GLY A 119 -12.21 1.83 -11.93
CA GLY A 119 -10.77 1.69 -12.08
C GLY A 119 -10.17 2.59 -13.16
N GLY A 120 -8.84 2.75 -13.14
CA GLY A 120 -8.08 3.32 -14.27
C GLY A 120 -8.24 4.82 -14.57
N GLY A 121 -9.05 5.57 -13.83
CA GLY A 121 -9.41 6.96 -14.16
C GLY A 121 -8.28 7.99 -14.11
N THR A 122 -7.31 7.87 -13.19
CA THR A 122 -6.32 8.95 -12.94
C THR A 122 -5.03 8.81 -13.75
N LEU A 123 -4.46 7.60 -13.82
CA LEU A 123 -3.20 7.35 -14.53
C LEU A 123 -3.18 5.95 -15.17
N PRO A 124 -2.83 5.85 -16.47
CA PRO A 124 -2.68 4.56 -17.16
C PRO A 124 -1.66 3.66 -16.46
N ASN A 125 -1.90 2.35 -16.48
CA ASN A 125 -1.02 1.37 -15.83
C ASN A 125 0.40 1.34 -16.41
N ASN A 126 0.57 1.69 -17.69
CA ASN A 126 1.88 1.74 -18.35
C ASN A 126 2.38 3.19 -18.52
N SER A 127 2.42 3.94 -17.43
CA SER A 127 2.83 5.35 -17.43
C SER A 127 4.15 5.57 -16.67
N PRO A 128 5.20 6.15 -17.29
CA PRO A 128 6.42 6.54 -16.59
C PRO A 128 6.16 7.48 -15.41
N LYS A 129 5.17 8.38 -15.54
CA LYS A 129 4.77 9.29 -14.46
C LYS A 129 4.19 8.53 -13.27
N LYS A 130 3.32 7.55 -13.52
CA LYS A 130 2.76 6.68 -12.47
C LYS A 130 3.86 5.88 -11.78
N LEU A 131 4.82 5.37 -12.55
CA LEU A 131 5.96 4.64 -12.02
C LEU A 131 6.84 5.53 -11.12
N TYR A 132 7.19 6.72 -11.60
CA TYR A 132 7.94 7.73 -10.83
C TYR A 132 7.26 8.04 -9.49
N LEU A 133 5.95 8.32 -9.52
CA LEU A 133 5.18 8.61 -8.31
C LEU A 133 5.20 7.42 -7.34
N ASN A 134 4.97 6.19 -7.83
CA ASN A 134 4.99 5.00 -7.00
C ASN A 134 6.33 4.79 -6.30
N TYR A 135 7.47 4.90 -7.00
CA TYR A 135 8.78 4.74 -6.38
C TYR A 135 9.08 5.84 -5.36
N ARG A 136 8.93 7.11 -5.76
CA ARG A 136 9.22 8.27 -4.89
C ARG A 136 8.35 8.26 -3.63
N ASN A 137 7.04 8.05 -3.81
CA ASN A 137 6.08 8.09 -2.72
C ASN A 137 6.22 6.90 -1.79
N ASN A 138 6.56 5.72 -2.30
CA ASN A 138 6.79 4.57 -1.44
C ASN A 138 7.99 4.78 -0.52
N LEU A 139 9.10 5.32 -1.05
CA LEU A 139 10.27 5.70 -0.26
C LEU A 139 9.92 6.78 0.78
N LEU A 140 9.15 7.80 0.39
CA LEU A 140 8.70 8.85 1.30
C LEU A 140 7.80 8.33 2.43
N MET A 141 6.82 7.47 2.11
CA MET A 141 5.94 6.82 3.08
C MET A 141 6.74 5.99 4.08
N MET A 142 7.69 5.18 3.60
CA MET A 142 8.57 4.41 4.49
C MET A 142 9.46 5.31 5.34
N TYR A 143 10.02 6.38 4.76
CA TYR A 143 10.79 7.35 5.51
C TYR A 143 9.96 7.99 6.62
N LYS A 144 8.72 8.37 6.36
CA LYS A 144 7.87 8.99 7.39
C LYS A 144 7.52 8.04 8.54
N ASN A 145 7.30 6.75 8.25
CA ASN A 145 6.60 5.86 9.17
C ASN A 145 7.41 4.68 9.72
N LEU A 146 8.55 4.31 9.11
CA LEU A 146 9.39 3.24 9.64
C LEU A 146 10.09 3.66 10.94
N PRO A 147 10.24 2.74 11.90
CA PRO A 147 11.05 3.02 13.07
C PRO A 147 12.53 3.15 12.69
N MET A 148 13.27 4.01 13.39
CA MET A 148 14.66 4.37 13.05
C MET A 148 15.59 3.15 12.92
N TYR A 149 15.42 2.14 13.76
CA TYR A 149 16.27 0.93 13.73
C TYR A 149 16.09 0.08 12.47
N ARG A 150 14.98 0.22 11.73
CA ARG A 150 14.76 -0.48 10.43
C ARG A 150 14.89 0.42 9.22
N LEU A 151 14.81 1.73 9.42
CA LEU A 151 14.70 2.71 8.35
C LEU A 151 15.79 2.53 7.29
N HIS A 152 17.06 2.66 7.68
CA HIS A 152 18.16 2.75 6.72
C HIS A 152 18.33 1.46 5.93
N ILE A 153 18.23 0.31 6.61
CA ILE A 153 18.33 -1.00 5.95
C ILE A 153 17.16 -1.26 5.01
N THR A 154 15.92 -0.97 5.42
CA THR A 154 14.75 -1.17 4.56
C THR A 154 14.76 -0.24 3.36
N LEU A 155 15.15 1.04 3.53
CA LEU A 155 15.29 1.97 2.40
C LEU A 155 16.38 1.55 1.44
N PHE A 156 17.54 1.12 1.94
CA PHE A 156 18.64 0.63 1.10
C PHE A 156 18.21 -0.58 0.27
N VAL A 157 17.63 -1.61 0.92
CA VAL A 157 17.14 -2.80 0.21
C VAL A 157 16.07 -2.42 -0.80
N ARG A 158 15.13 -1.53 -0.44
CA ARG A 158 14.09 -1.11 -1.36
C ARG A 158 14.65 -0.37 -2.58
N MET A 159 15.58 0.55 -2.40
CA MET A 159 16.24 1.25 -3.51
C MET A 159 17.00 0.27 -4.41
N ALA A 160 17.62 -0.77 -3.86
CA ALA A 160 18.26 -1.82 -4.64
C ALA A 160 17.24 -2.62 -5.49
N LEU A 161 16.07 -2.96 -4.92
CA LEU A 161 15.00 -3.64 -5.66
C LEU A 161 14.37 -2.74 -6.75
N ASP A 162 14.24 -1.45 -6.48
CA ASP A 162 13.83 -0.46 -7.49
C ASP A 162 14.86 -0.39 -8.63
N GLY A 163 16.16 -0.40 -8.28
CA GLY A 163 17.27 -0.45 -9.24
C GLY A 163 17.25 -1.71 -10.11
N LEU A 164 16.99 -2.87 -9.52
CA LEU A 164 16.79 -4.13 -10.26
C LEU A 164 15.62 -4.02 -11.24
N SER A 165 14.52 -3.40 -10.84
CA SER A 165 13.39 -3.12 -11.73
C SER A 165 13.80 -2.16 -12.86
N GLY A 166 14.65 -1.17 -12.56
CA GLY A 166 15.28 -0.30 -13.55
C GLY A 166 16.10 -1.07 -14.59
N LEU A 167 16.90 -2.05 -14.18
CA LEU A 167 17.66 -2.90 -15.10
C LEU A 167 16.74 -3.73 -16.01
N VAL A 168 15.63 -4.25 -15.47
CA VAL A 168 14.62 -4.94 -16.28
C VAL A 168 14.01 -4.00 -17.33
N TYR A 169 13.70 -2.75 -16.97
CA TYR A 169 13.20 -1.76 -17.95
C TYR A 169 14.24 -1.39 -18.99
N LEU A 170 15.52 -1.32 -18.61
CA LEU A 170 16.62 -1.07 -19.54
C LEU A 170 16.74 -2.20 -20.56
N ALA A 171 16.71 -3.46 -20.10
CA ALA A 171 16.72 -4.64 -20.98
C ALA A 171 15.51 -4.68 -21.93
N GLN A 172 14.36 -4.12 -21.53
CA GLN A 172 13.18 -3.96 -22.37
C GLN A 172 13.22 -2.73 -23.31
N GLY A 173 14.30 -1.94 -23.30
CA GLY A 173 14.42 -0.71 -24.09
C GLY A 173 13.55 0.46 -23.60
N LYS A 174 13.01 0.38 -22.36
CA LYS A 174 12.10 1.38 -21.80
C LYS A 174 12.85 2.50 -21.07
N PHE A 175 13.65 3.28 -21.79
CA PHE A 175 14.52 4.32 -21.20
C PHE A 175 13.77 5.36 -20.33
N ARG A 176 12.55 5.77 -20.69
CA ARG A 176 11.75 6.70 -19.87
C ARG A 176 11.36 6.12 -18.51
N PHE A 177 11.22 4.80 -18.42
CA PHE A 177 10.92 4.11 -17.16
C PHE A 177 12.17 4.07 -16.27
N VAL A 178 13.33 3.84 -16.88
CA VAL A 178 14.63 3.92 -16.21
C VAL A 178 14.86 5.31 -15.63
N GLU A 179 14.67 6.37 -16.43
CA GLU A 179 14.75 7.77 -15.98
C GLU A 179 13.79 8.04 -14.80
N SER A 180 12.57 7.48 -14.86
CA SER A 180 11.58 7.63 -13.80
C SER A 180 12.03 7.02 -12.47
N VAL A 181 12.76 5.89 -12.48
CA VAL A 181 13.35 5.29 -11.27
C VAL A 181 14.42 6.20 -10.68
N PHE A 182 15.39 6.63 -11.49
CA PHE A 182 16.47 7.51 -11.03
C PHE A 182 15.94 8.85 -10.49
N LYS A 183 15.04 9.48 -11.23
CA LYS A 183 14.41 10.74 -10.84
C LYS A 183 13.63 10.58 -9.53
N ALA A 184 12.92 9.46 -9.34
CA ALA A 184 12.20 9.19 -8.11
C ALA A 184 13.12 9.14 -6.89
N HIS A 185 14.29 8.50 -7.01
CA HIS A 185 15.27 8.43 -5.92
C HIS A 185 15.87 9.80 -5.60
N ILE A 186 16.26 10.58 -6.62
CA ILE A 186 16.80 11.94 -6.44
C ILE A 186 15.77 12.83 -5.74
N ASP A 187 14.53 12.86 -6.25
CA ASP A 187 13.50 13.72 -5.68
C ASP A 187 13.05 13.25 -4.30
N PHE A 188 13.08 11.95 -4.01
CA PHE A 188 12.90 11.45 -2.64
C PHE A 188 13.93 12.07 -1.68
N TYR A 189 15.22 12.08 -2.01
CA TYR A 189 16.24 12.70 -1.15
C TYR A 189 16.04 14.20 -0.97
N LYS A 190 15.57 14.92 -2.01
CA LYS A 190 15.20 16.33 -1.86
C LYS A 190 14.02 16.52 -0.90
N MET A 191 13.00 15.66 -1.01
CA MET A 191 11.81 15.72 -0.15
C MET A 191 12.11 15.38 1.31
N VAL A 192 13.11 14.53 1.56
CA VAL A 192 13.59 14.22 2.92
C VAL A 192 14.00 15.50 3.66
N LEU A 193 14.63 16.47 2.97
CA LEU A 193 15.07 17.74 3.57
C LEU A 193 13.91 18.57 4.14
N SER A 194 12.74 18.51 3.51
CA SER A 194 11.53 19.23 3.94
C SER A 194 10.56 18.35 4.74
N THR A 195 10.89 17.09 4.99
CA THR A 195 9.98 16.13 5.64
C THR A 195 10.36 15.88 7.07
N LYS A 196 9.56 16.43 7.99
CA LYS A 196 9.65 16.11 9.42
C LYS A 196 9.19 14.67 9.66
N ARG A 197 9.93 13.97 10.53
CA ARG A 197 9.55 12.65 11.05
C ARG A 197 9.05 12.77 12.47
N ASP A 198 8.01 12.03 12.79
CA ASP A 198 7.58 11.83 14.16
C ASP A 198 8.25 10.57 14.73
N ASN A 199 9.40 10.75 15.38
CA ASN A 199 10.18 9.65 15.96
C ASN A 199 9.68 9.23 17.35
N THR A 200 8.62 9.86 17.87
CA THR A 200 8.13 9.62 19.24
C THR A 200 7.24 8.37 19.32
N LYS A 201 6.62 7.98 18.22
CA LYS A 201 5.68 6.86 18.15
C LYS A 201 6.41 5.52 18.02
N LYS A 202 6.57 4.81 19.14
CA LYS A 202 7.20 3.49 19.22
C LYS A 202 6.22 2.31 19.07
N ARG A 203 4.98 2.55 18.65
CA ARG A 203 3.94 1.52 18.63
C ARG A 203 4.21 0.50 17.53
N ARG A 204 4.08 -0.79 17.88
CA ARG A 204 4.17 -1.88 16.90
C ARG A 204 2.93 -1.84 16.00
N VAL A 205 3.18 -1.88 14.68
CA VAL A 205 2.11 -1.91 13.67
C VAL A 205 1.86 -3.37 13.25
N THR A 206 0.59 -3.72 13.18
CA THR A 206 0.03 -5.03 12.79
C THR A 206 -0.23 -5.09 11.28
N CYS A 207 -0.61 -6.25 10.76
CA CYS A 207 -0.96 -6.47 9.34
C CYS A 207 0.20 -6.27 8.35
N ILE A 208 1.43 -6.60 8.78
CA ILE A 208 2.63 -6.57 7.92
C ILE A 208 3.00 -8.01 7.55
N TYR A 209 3.15 -8.30 6.26
CA TYR A 209 3.68 -9.57 5.77
C TYR A 209 5.19 -9.65 6.05
N ARG A 210 5.62 -10.72 6.75
CA ARG A 210 7.02 -10.88 7.20
C ARG A 210 8.01 -11.22 6.08
N GLY A 211 7.54 -11.60 4.88
CA GLY A 211 8.37 -11.93 3.73
C GLY A 211 8.46 -10.80 2.70
N SER A 212 9.06 -11.09 1.54
CA SER A 212 8.98 -10.24 0.34
C SER A 212 7.82 -10.71 -0.53
N ILE A 213 6.81 -9.86 -0.72
CA ILE A 213 5.66 -10.23 -1.57
C ILE A 213 6.09 -10.43 -3.03
N VAL A 214 7.11 -9.68 -3.46
CA VAL A 214 7.69 -9.77 -4.80
C VAL A 214 8.36 -11.12 -4.99
N LEU A 215 9.22 -11.55 -4.06
CA LEU A 215 9.88 -12.85 -4.17
C LEU A 215 8.87 -13.99 -4.08
N SER A 216 7.91 -13.92 -3.15
CA SER A 216 6.85 -14.93 -3.05
C SER A 216 6.06 -15.05 -4.34
N PHE A 217 5.78 -13.94 -5.02
CA PHE A 217 5.07 -13.95 -6.30
C PHE A 217 5.88 -14.62 -7.41
N PHE A 218 7.16 -14.27 -7.57
CA PHE A 218 8.00 -14.80 -8.66
C PHE A 218 8.49 -16.23 -8.43
N LEU A 219 8.64 -16.65 -7.17
CA LEU A 219 9.06 -18.02 -6.82
C LEU A 219 7.89 -19.00 -6.73
N SER A 220 6.64 -18.53 -6.74
CA SER A 220 5.49 -19.42 -6.69
C SER A 220 5.31 -20.16 -8.01
N LEU A 221 5.17 -21.49 -7.94
CA LEU A 221 4.86 -22.33 -9.11
C LEU A 221 3.41 -22.18 -9.60
N ARG A 222 2.54 -21.53 -8.81
CA ARG A 222 1.14 -21.28 -9.13
C ARG A 222 0.79 -19.81 -8.95
N LYS A 223 -0.40 -19.40 -9.41
CA LYS A 223 -0.92 -18.05 -9.10
C LYS A 223 -1.03 -17.89 -7.59
N LEU A 224 -0.15 -17.06 -7.03
CA LEU A 224 -0.14 -16.74 -5.60
C LEU A 224 -1.42 -15.99 -5.23
N ARG A 225 -2.12 -16.48 -4.20
CA ARG A 225 -3.32 -15.85 -3.61
C ARG A 225 -3.03 -15.39 -2.19
N PHE A 226 -3.86 -14.48 -1.68
CA PHE A 226 -3.68 -13.96 -0.34
C PHE A 226 -3.72 -15.06 0.75
N ILE A 227 -4.59 -16.06 0.60
CA ILE A 227 -4.69 -17.18 1.56
C ILE A 227 -3.38 -17.96 1.69
N ASP A 228 -2.54 -17.96 0.65
CA ASP A 228 -1.26 -18.69 0.64
C ASP A 228 -0.18 -18.02 1.52
N ILE A 229 -0.37 -16.75 1.89
CA ILE A 229 0.59 -15.96 2.67
C ILE A 229 0.03 -15.45 4.00
N GLU A 230 -1.25 -15.73 4.27
CA GLU A 230 -2.01 -15.13 5.38
C GLU A 230 -1.40 -15.45 6.75
N GLU A 231 -0.86 -16.66 6.94
CA GLU A 231 -0.23 -17.10 8.19
C GLU A 231 1.03 -16.29 8.56
N TYR A 232 1.69 -15.67 7.57
CA TYR A 232 2.91 -14.89 7.76
C TYR A 232 2.66 -13.40 8.02
N ILE A 233 1.39 -12.98 8.10
CA ILE A 233 1.00 -11.60 8.39
C ILE A 233 1.01 -11.37 9.91
N SER A 234 1.64 -10.28 10.35
CA SER A 234 1.65 -9.93 11.78
C SER A 234 0.24 -9.65 12.29
N ARG A 235 -0.04 -10.21 13.47
CA ARG A 235 -1.22 -9.89 14.29
C ARG A 235 -0.85 -8.85 15.33
#